data_AF-A0A6N8QGB3-F1
#
_entry.id   AF-A0A6N8QGB3-F1
#
_cell.length_a   1.000
_cell.length_b   1.000
_cell.length_c   1.000
_cell.angle_alpha   90.00
_cell.angle_beta   90.00
_cell.angle_gamma   90.00
#
_symmetry.space_group_name_H-M   'P 1'
#
loop_
_entity.id
_entity.type
_entity.pdbx_description
1 polymer ?
#
loop_
_entity_poly.entity_id
_entity_poly.type
_entity_poly.pdbx_seq_one_letter_code
_entity_poly.pdbx_strand_id
1 'polypeptide(L)'
;AKGVDVMVHEATLDITMEAKANSRGHSSTRQAATLAREAGVGKLIITHVSSRYDDKGCQHLLRECRSIFPATELANDFTVFNV
;
A
#
# COMPACT_ATOMS: atom_id res chain seq x y z
N ALA A 1 -8.89 -5.76 11.24
CA ALA A 1 -8.74 -4.87 12.41
C ALA A 1 -9.38 -3.53 12.08
N LYS A 2 -10.12 -2.91 12.99
CA LYS A 2 -10.83 -1.64 12.76
C LYS A 2 -10.32 -0.59 13.75
N GLY A 3 -10.06 0.64 13.29
CA GLY A 3 -9.66 1.75 14.15
C GLY A 3 -8.26 1.63 14.76
N VAL A 4 -7.34 0.87 14.14
CA VAL A 4 -5.95 0.75 14.62
C VAL A 4 -5.14 1.98 14.23
N ASP A 5 -4.12 2.33 15.02
CA ASP A 5 -3.26 3.48 14.73
C ASP A 5 -2.48 3.30 13.43
N VAL A 6 -1.96 2.09 13.18
CA VAL A 6 -1.17 1.76 12.00
C VAL A 6 -1.60 0.42 11.40
N MET A 7 -1.73 0.39 10.07
CA MET A 7 -1.86 -0.82 9.27
C MET A 7 -0.66 -0.95 8.35
N VAL A 8 0.10 -2.04 8.46
CA VAL A 8 1.12 -2.43 7.49
C VAL A 8 0.49 -3.42 6.52
N HIS A 9 0.49 -3.11 5.22
CA HIS A 9 -0.19 -3.92 4.21
C HIS A 9 0.65 -4.06 2.94
N GLU A 10 0.55 -5.21 2.27
CA GLU A 10 1.18 -5.35 0.95
C GLU A 10 0.48 -4.50 -0.12
N ALA A 11 1.25 -3.97 -1.06
CA ALA A 11 0.74 -3.31 -2.26
C ALA A 11 1.59 -3.76 -3.46
N THR A 12 1.52 -5.07 -3.75
CA THR A 12 2.49 -5.73 -4.64
C THR A 12 2.47 -5.18 -6.06
N LEU A 13 1.30 -4.79 -6.58
CA LEU A 13 1.13 -4.26 -7.94
C LEU A 13 0.26 -3.00 -7.97
N ASP A 14 0.44 -2.19 -9.00
CA ASP A 14 -0.39 -1.01 -9.28
C ASP A 14 -1.84 -1.37 -9.64
N ILE A 15 -2.70 -0.35 -9.71
CA ILE A 15 -4.13 -0.49 -9.99
C ILE A 15 -4.43 -1.18 -11.33
N THR A 16 -3.58 -0.99 -12.35
CA THR A 16 -3.81 -1.53 -13.69
C THR A 16 -3.59 -3.04 -13.74
N MET A 17 -2.83 -3.56 -12.77
CA MET A 17 -2.47 -4.97 -12.67
C MET A 17 -3.26 -5.71 -11.57
N GLU A 18 -4.34 -5.14 -11.06
CA GLU A 18 -5.10 -5.73 -9.94
C GLU A 18 -5.57 -7.17 -10.19
N ALA A 19 -6.09 -7.48 -11.38
CA ALA A 19 -6.50 -8.85 -11.71
C ALA A 19 -5.32 -9.85 -11.61
N LYS A 20 -4.10 -9.40 -11.93
CA LYS A 20 -2.88 -10.19 -11.77
C LYS A 20 -2.43 -10.28 -10.32
N ALA A 21 -2.62 -9.23 -9.53
CA ALA A 21 -2.37 -9.29 -8.09
C ALA A 21 -3.27 -10.37 -7.46
N ASN A 22 -4.57 -10.28 -7.73
CA ASN A 22 -5.58 -11.22 -7.23
C ASN A 22 -5.30 -12.67 -7.65
N SER A 23 -4.93 -12.90 -8.92
CA SER A 23 -4.64 -14.26 -9.40
C SER A 23 -3.41 -14.90 -8.75
N ARG A 24 -2.57 -14.10 -8.10
CA ARG A 24 -1.40 -14.55 -7.33
C ARG A 24 -1.61 -14.47 -5.82
N GLY A 25 -2.81 -14.11 -5.36
CA GLY A 25 -3.12 -13.96 -3.94
C GLY A 25 -2.56 -12.68 -3.30
N HIS A 26 -2.20 -11.68 -4.11
CA HIS A 26 -1.67 -10.39 -3.67
C HIS A 26 -2.70 -9.27 -3.81
N SER A 27 -2.39 -8.11 -3.23
CA SER A 27 -3.22 -6.90 -3.30
C SER A 27 -2.65 -5.86 -4.25
N SER A 28 -3.54 -5.14 -4.92
CA SER A 28 -3.22 -3.90 -5.61
C SER A 28 -3.10 -2.72 -4.64
N THR A 29 -2.48 -1.63 -5.10
CA THR A 29 -2.48 -0.32 -4.43
C THR A 29 -3.88 0.16 -4.07
N ARG A 30 -4.85 -0.03 -4.98
CA ARG A 30 -6.25 0.34 -4.79
C ARG A 30 -6.89 -0.45 -3.65
N GLN A 31 -6.66 -1.77 -3.62
CA GLN A 31 -7.23 -2.64 -2.59
C GLN A 31 -6.67 -2.31 -1.20
N ALA A 32 -5.35 -2.19 -1.07
CA ALA A 32 -4.70 -1.86 0.20
C ALA A 32 -5.18 -0.51 0.76
N ALA A 33 -5.22 0.53 -0.08
CA ALA A 33 -5.65 1.86 0.34
C ALA A 33 -7.16 1.94 0.64
N THR A 34 -7.99 1.23 -0.13
CA THR A 34 -9.44 1.18 0.12
C THR A 34 -9.73 0.49 1.44
N LEU A 35 -9.07 -0.63 1.72
CA LEU A 35 -9.21 -1.35 2.98
C LEU A 35 -8.78 -0.48 4.17
N ALA A 36 -7.68 0.26 4.06
CA ALA A 36 -7.21 1.17 5.11
C ALA A 36 -8.27 2.22 5.46
N ARG A 37 -8.82 2.86 4.43
CA ARG A 37 -9.87 3.87 4.56
C ARG A 37 -11.13 3.30 5.20
N GLU A 38 -11.60 2.14 4.74
CA GLU A 38 -12.81 1.48 5.25
C GLU A 38 -12.66 0.96 6.68
N ALA A 39 -11.47 0.48 7.02
CA ALA A 39 -11.13 0.06 8.38
C ALA A 39 -10.96 1.25 9.34
N GLY A 40 -10.89 2.49 8.83
CA GLY A 40 -10.74 3.70 9.63
C GLY A 40 -9.43 3.72 10.42
N VAL A 41 -8.33 3.27 9.81
CA VAL A 41 -7.01 3.24 10.47
C VAL A 41 -6.39 4.63 10.52
N GLY A 42 -5.45 4.87 11.44
CA GLY A 42 -4.74 6.14 11.55
C GLY A 42 -3.75 6.37 10.39
N LYS A 43 -2.97 5.34 10.05
CA LYS A 43 -1.95 5.38 8.99
C LYS A 43 -1.85 4.04 8.26
N LEU A 44 -1.60 4.09 6.95
CA LEU A 44 -1.24 2.95 6.12
C LEU A 44 0.24 3.01 5.79
N ILE A 45 0.95 1.90 6.02
CA ILE A 45 2.31 1.69 5.51
C ILE A 45 2.23 0.60 4.46
N ILE A 46 2.50 0.95 3.19
CA ILE A 46 2.58 -0.02 2.11
C ILE A 46 3.98 -0.63 2.02
N THR A 47 4.04 -1.94 1.81
CA THR A 47 5.28 -2.72 1.68
C THR A 47 5.10 -3.87 0.68
N HIS A 48 6.08 -4.76 0.59
CA HIS A 48 6.07 -5.95 -0.27
C HIS A 48 5.76 -5.57 -1.74
N VAL A 49 6.41 -4.52 -2.22
CA VAL A 49 6.26 -4.05 -3.60
C VAL A 49 6.99 -4.99 -4.56
N SER A 50 6.42 -5.24 -5.74
CA SER A 50 7.10 -6.09 -6.73
C SER A 50 8.42 -5.45 -7.17
N SER A 51 9.48 -6.24 -7.23
CA SER A 51 10.82 -5.83 -7.72
C SER A 51 10.84 -5.30 -9.16
N ARG A 52 9.71 -5.35 -9.88
CA ARG A 52 9.54 -4.69 -11.18
C ARG A 52 9.58 -3.17 -11.08
N TYR A 53 9.24 -2.61 -9.92
CA TYR A 53 9.17 -1.18 -9.72
C TYR A 53 10.52 -0.70 -9.23
N ASP A 54 11.10 0.23 -9.98
CA ASP A 54 12.21 1.04 -9.52
C ASP A 54 11.70 2.13 -8.56
N ASP A 55 12.58 3.02 -8.10
CA ASP A 55 12.21 4.11 -7.19
C ASP A 55 11.03 4.95 -7.73
N LYS A 56 11.02 5.24 -9.03
CA LYS A 56 9.94 6.01 -9.66
C LYS A 56 8.63 5.22 -9.68
N GLY A 57 8.70 3.92 -9.95
CA GLY A 57 7.59 2.98 -9.86
C GLY A 57 7.03 2.92 -8.44
N CYS A 58 7.89 2.80 -7.43
CA CYS A 58 7.48 2.79 -6.02
C CYS A 58 6.81 4.11 -5.61
N GLN A 59 7.33 5.26 -6.06
CA GLN A 59 6.66 6.56 -5.87
C GLN A 59 5.32 6.65 -6.60
N HIS A 60 5.17 5.97 -7.74
CA HIS A 60 3.87 5.85 -8.41
C HIS A 60 2.89 5.05 -7.57
N LEU A 61 3.28 3.89 -7.02
CA LEU A 61 2.42 3.10 -6.12
C LEU A 61 1.97 3.92 -4.89
N LEU A 62 2.90 4.66 -4.29
CA LEU A 62 2.59 5.55 -3.16
C LEU A 62 1.56 6.63 -3.55
N ARG A 63 1.69 7.23 -4.74
CA ARG A 63 0.71 8.21 -5.23
C ARG A 63 -0.67 7.60 -5.43
N GLU A 64 -0.75 6.38 -5.97
CA GLU A 64 -2.03 5.68 -6.13
C GLU A 64 -2.70 5.44 -4.77
N CYS A 65 -1.96 4.92 -3.79
CA CYS A 65 -2.53 4.71 -2.46
C CYS A 65 -2.95 6.03 -1.80
N ARG A 66 -2.13 7.09 -1.90
CA ARG A 66 -2.46 8.42 -1.37
C ARG A 66 -3.69 9.06 -2.02
N SER A 67 -4.00 8.73 -3.27
CA SER A 67 -5.21 9.21 -3.94
C SER A 67 -6.50 8.68 -3.29
N ILE A 68 -6.44 7.53 -2.60
CA ILE A 68 -7.57 6.89 -1.93
C ILE A 68 -7.51 7.10 -0.41
N PHE A 69 -6.31 7.02 0.17
CA PHE A 69 -6.07 7.19 1.59
C PHE A 69 -4.80 8.05 1.81
N PRO A 70 -4.94 9.38 2.02
CA PRO A 70 -3.81 10.31 2.07
C PRO A 70 -2.76 10.01 3.15
N ALA A 71 -3.17 9.43 4.28
CA ALA A 71 -2.30 9.01 5.38
C ALA A 71 -1.55 7.70 5.05
N THR A 72 -0.90 7.65 3.89
CA THR A 72 -0.12 6.52 3.42
C THR A 72 1.37 6.85 3.32
N GLU A 73 2.21 5.95 3.81
CA GLU A 73 3.67 5.96 3.67
C GLU A 73 4.16 4.68 2.98
N LEU A 74 5.32 4.75 2.33
CA LEU A 74 5.96 3.61 1.66
C LEU A 74 7.15 3.15 2.50
N ALA A 75 7.16 1.86 2.86
CA ALA A 75 8.32 1.24 3.48
C ALA A 75 9.43 0.99 2.43
N ASN A 76 10.65 1.32 2.82
CA ASN A 76 11.88 0.86 2.16
C ASN A 76 12.71 0.07 3.18
N ASP A 77 13.68 -0.69 2.70
CA ASP A 77 14.64 -1.38 3.56
C ASP A 77 15.23 -0.41 4.59
N PHE A 78 15.25 -0.87 5.85
CA PHE A 78 15.73 -0.11 7.02
C PHE A 78 14.94 1.16 7.38
N THR A 79 13.78 1.41 6.76
CA THR A 79 12.91 2.53 7.17
C THR A 79 12.36 2.28 8.58
N VAL A 80 12.45 3.29 9.44
CA VAL A 80 11.89 3.28 10.80
C VAL A 80 10.68 4.19 10.86
N PHE A 81 9.56 3.69 11.37
CA PHE A 81 8.34 4.45 11.61
C PHE A 81 8.08 4.56 13.11
N ASN A 82 7.73 5.76 13.56
CA ASN A 82 7.27 5.99 14.93
C ASN A 82 5.75 5.85 14.97
N VAL A 83 5.26 5.17 16.01
CA VAL A 83 3.83 4.89 16.25
C VAL A 83 3.44 5.49 17.58
#